data_AF-A0A8C8ZW78-F1
#
_entry.id   AF-A0A8C8ZW78-F1
#
_cell.length_a   1.000
_cell.length_b   1.000
_cell.length_c   1.000
_cell.angle_alpha   90.00
_cell.angle_beta   90.00
_cell.angle_gamma   90.00
#
_symmetry.space_group_name_H-M   'P 1'
#
loop_
_entity.id
_entity.type
_entity.pdbx_description
1 polymer ?
#
loop_
_entity_poly.entity_id
_entity_poly.type
_entity_poly.pdbx_seq_one_letter_code
_entity_poly.pdbx_strand_id
1 'polypeptide(L)'
;MDICRGLCGHLLSLLLFLFYSETTCRPPGRRSCKMQAFRIWDVNQKTFYLRNNQLVAGYLQGPNTKLEEKIDVVPIRPHAMFLGIHGGKLCLSCIRSGDEIRLQLEAVNITDLSANRQQDKRFTFIRSDSGPTTTFESAACPGWFLCTALEADQPVSLTNTPEEPITVTKFYFQQDQ
;
A
#
# COMPACT_ATOMS: atom_id res chain seq x y z
N MET A 1 -4.32 -82.40 -1.54
CA MET A 1 -3.74 -82.15 -0.21
C MET A 1 -3.27 -80.72 -0.23
N ASP A 2 -3.88 -79.72 0.40
CA ASP A 2 -5.02 -79.59 1.30
C ASP A 2 -5.51 -78.13 1.14
N ILE A 3 -6.79 -77.92 0.82
CA ILE A 3 -7.79 -77.31 1.70
C ILE A 3 -7.25 -76.20 2.61
N CYS A 4 -7.69 -74.96 2.34
CA CYS A 4 -8.34 -74.15 3.38
C CYS A 4 -9.28 -73.12 2.74
N ARG A 5 -10.58 -73.45 2.85
CA ARG A 5 -11.71 -72.53 2.72
C ARG A 5 -11.67 -71.51 3.86
N GLY A 6 -12.06 -70.27 3.59
CA GLY A 6 -12.31 -69.28 4.63
C GLY A 6 -13.10 -68.09 4.10
N LEU A 7 -14.43 -68.23 4.06
CA LEU A 7 -15.36 -67.11 3.94
C LEU A 7 -15.12 -66.13 5.09
N CYS A 8 -14.82 -64.87 4.78
CA CYS A 8 -15.14 -63.74 5.65
C CYS A 8 -15.46 -62.53 4.77
N GLY A 9 -16.63 -62.62 4.13
CA GLY A 9 -17.30 -61.44 3.59
C GLY A 9 -17.73 -60.52 4.72
N HIS A 10 -17.78 -59.23 4.40
CA HIS A 10 -18.39 -58.16 5.19
C HIS A 10 -17.67 -57.74 6.47
N LEU A 11 -16.54 -57.04 6.34
CA LEU A 11 -16.12 -56.07 7.37
C LEU A 11 -15.11 -54.99 6.95
N LEU A 12 -14.74 -54.89 5.66
CA LEU A 12 -13.89 -53.80 5.16
C LEU A 12 -14.64 -52.79 4.28
N SER A 13 -15.97 -52.83 4.29
CA SER A 13 -16.82 -51.83 3.62
C SER A 13 -17.22 -50.65 4.53
N LEU A 14 -16.70 -50.58 5.77
CA LEU A 14 -17.08 -49.56 6.76
C LEU A 14 -15.92 -48.65 7.21
N LEU A 15 -14.86 -48.52 6.40
CA LEU A 15 -13.73 -47.62 6.66
C LEU A 15 -13.51 -46.56 5.57
N LEU A 16 -14.47 -46.42 4.64
CA LEU A 16 -14.48 -45.36 3.61
C LEU A 16 -15.52 -44.26 3.89
N PHE A 17 -16.18 -44.27 5.05
CA PHE A 17 -17.33 -43.39 5.34
C PHE A 17 -17.16 -42.40 6.52
N LEU A 18 -15.95 -42.22 7.08
CA LEU A 18 -15.79 -41.33 8.26
C LEU A 18 -14.85 -40.14 8.11
N PHE A 19 -14.29 -39.86 6.94
CA PHE A 19 -13.51 -38.62 6.76
C PHE A 19 -13.77 -37.90 5.43
N TYR A 20 -14.99 -38.00 4.89
CA TYR A 20 -15.49 -36.97 3.96
C TYR A 20 -15.94 -35.77 4.79
N SER A 21 -14.98 -35.07 5.39
CA SER A 21 -15.20 -33.72 5.88
C SER A 21 -15.18 -32.83 4.64
N GLU A 22 -16.35 -32.51 4.11
CA GLU A 22 -16.48 -31.36 3.23
C GLU A 22 -16.05 -30.12 4.02
N THR A 23 -14.77 -29.81 3.97
CA THR A 23 -14.34 -28.43 4.14
C THR A 23 -14.82 -27.72 2.91
N THR A 24 -16.06 -27.23 2.96
CA THR A 24 -16.46 -26.08 2.17
C THR A 24 -15.55 -24.94 2.62
N CYS A 25 -14.36 -24.88 2.02
CA CYS A 25 -13.47 -23.75 2.09
C CYS A 25 -14.22 -22.60 1.42
N ARG A 26 -15.08 -21.92 2.20
CA ARG A 26 -15.55 -20.59 1.84
C ARG A 26 -14.27 -19.81 1.54
N PRO A 27 -14.12 -19.23 0.35
CA PRO A 27 -12.99 -18.33 0.11
C PRO A 27 -13.04 -17.30 1.24
N PRO A 28 -11.92 -17.01 1.93
CA PRO A 28 -11.91 -16.03 2.99
C PRO A 28 -12.51 -14.76 2.39
N GLY A 29 -13.73 -14.42 2.82
CA GLY A 29 -14.43 -13.25 2.36
C GLY A 29 -13.45 -12.10 2.52
N ARG A 30 -13.12 -11.45 1.40
CA ARG A 30 -12.16 -10.36 1.32
C ARG A 30 -12.53 -9.39 2.43
N ARG A 31 -11.78 -9.38 3.55
CA ARG A 31 -11.98 -8.36 4.59
C ARG A 31 -11.79 -7.05 3.85
N SER A 32 -12.85 -6.24 3.71
CA SER A 32 -12.69 -4.92 3.11
C SER A 32 -11.73 -4.18 4.03
N CYS A 33 -10.51 -3.95 3.54
CA CYS A 33 -9.56 -3.18 4.29
C CYS A 33 -10.11 -1.75 4.26
N LYS A 34 -10.58 -1.29 5.41
CA LYS A 34 -11.25 0.00 5.52
C LYS A 34 -10.22 1.07 5.19
N MET A 35 -10.55 1.94 4.25
CA MET A 35 -9.72 3.10 3.93
C MET A 35 -9.62 4.00 5.18
N GLN A 36 -8.43 4.50 5.44
CA GLN A 36 -8.12 5.35 6.60
C GLN A 36 -7.43 6.63 6.13
N ALA A 37 -7.78 7.77 6.72
CA ALA A 37 -7.09 9.02 6.45
C ALA A 37 -5.91 9.19 7.43
N PHE A 38 -4.79 9.68 6.90
CA PHE A 38 -3.58 9.95 7.65
C PHE A 38 -3.11 11.38 7.38
N ARG A 39 -2.62 12.02 8.42
CA ARG A 39 -1.86 13.25 8.32
C ARG A 39 -0.40 12.91 8.03
N ILE A 40 0.20 13.63 7.08
CA ILE A 40 1.60 13.47 6.69
C ILE A 40 2.31 14.82 6.64
N TRP A 41 3.52 14.87 7.19
CA TRP A 41 4.43 16.00 7.03
C TRP A 41 5.87 15.52 7.17
N ASP A 42 6.80 16.21 6.52
CA ASP A 42 8.21 15.82 6.59
C ASP A 42 8.89 16.30 7.88
N VAL A 43 10.13 15.86 8.11
CA VAL A 43 10.91 16.26 9.30
C VAL A 43 11.16 17.77 9.39
N ASN A 44 11.10 18.48 8.26
CA ASN A 44 11.23 19.93 8.18
C ASN A 44 9.88 20.65 8.31
N GLN A 45 8.84 19.95 8.75
CA GLN A 45 7.48 20.44 8.99
C GLN A 45 6.72 20.90 7.74
N LYS A 46 7.14 20.47 6.54
CA LYS A 46 6.37 20.73 5.32
C LYS A 46 5.21 19.75 5.22
N THR A 47 4.01 20.27 4.99
CA THR A 47 2.80 19.48 4.76
C THR A 47 2.49 19.38 3.28
N PHE A 48 1.67 18.40 2.90
CA PHE A 48 1.26 18.25 1.51
C PHE A 48 0.03 19.11 1.21
N TYR A 49 0.01 19.69 0.02
CA TYR A 49 -1.17 20.34 -0.54
C TYR A 49 -1.18 20.22 -2.06
N LEU A 50 -2.34 20.41 -2.68
CA LEU A 50 -2.47 20.34 -4.13
C LEU A 50 -2.28 21.71 -4.77
N ARG A 51 -1.41 21.80 -5.78
CA ARG A 51 -1.20 23.00 -6.61
C ARG A 51 -1.12 22.57 -8.07
N ASN A 52 -1.97 23.14 -8.94
CA ASN A 52 -2.01 22.80 -10.36
C ASN A 52 -2.10 21.28 -10.66
N ASN A 53 -2.92 20.56 -9.88
CA ASN A 53 -3.08 19.09 -9.97
C ASN A 53 -1.79 18.29 -9.68
N GLN A 54 -0.82 18.91 -9.01
CA GLN A 54 0.41 18.27 -8.56
C GLN A 54 0.49 18.35 -7.03
N LEU A 55 0.93 17.25 -6.42
CA LEU A 55 1.15 17.20 -4.98
C LEU A 55 2.43 17.96 -4.64
N VAL A 56 2.34 18.95 -3.77
CA VAL A 56 3.44 19.86 -3.40
C VAL A 56 3.66 19.81 -1.89
N ALA A 57 4.91 19.95 -1.45
CA ALA A 57 5.26 20.06 -0.04
C ALA A 57 5.70 21.47 0.32
N GLY A 58 5.05 22.08 1.30
CA GLY A 58 5.38 23.44 1.73
C GLY A 58 4.79 23.81 3.09
N TYR A 59 4.89 25.10 3.41
CA TYR A 59 4.45 25.65 4.69
C TYR A 59 3.10 26.34 4.53
N LEU A 60 2.05 25.75 5.10
CA LEU A 60 0.72 26.35 5.11
C LEU A 60 0.53 27.19 6.38
N GLN A 61 0.04 28.42 6.23
CA GLN A 61 -0.19 29.35 7.33
C GLN A 61 -1.58 29.98 7.28
N GLY A 62 -2.13 30.31 8.45
CA GLY A 62 -3.42 30.98 8.60
C GLY A 62 -4.55 30.23 7.87
N PRO A 63 -5.33 30.89 7.00
CA PRO A 63 -6.46 30.26 6.32
C PRO A 63 -6.04 29.14 5.35
N ASN A 64 -4.79 29.15 4.87
CA ASN A 64 -4.28 28.15 3.92
C ASN A 64 -4.07 26.77 4.56
N THR A 65 -4.09 26.67 5.89
CA THR A 65 -4.06 25.37 6.61
C THR A 65 -5.21 24.43 6.19
N LYS A 66 -6.31 24.97 5.69
CA LYS A 66 -7.44 24.19 5.15
C LYS A 66 -7.12 23.48 3.83
N LEU A 67 -6.02 23.86 3.16
CA LEU A 67 -5.55 23.24 1.92
C LEU A 67 -4.66 22.01 2.19
N GLU A 68 -4.37 21.71 3.45
CA GLU A 68 -3.57 20.54 3.83
C GLU A 68 -4.27 19.25 3.34
N GLU A 69 -3.56 18.49 2.52
CA GLU A 69 -4.03 17.22 1.99
C GLU A 69 -3.73 16.11 2.98
N LYS A 70 -4.77 15.31 3.27
CA LYS A 70 -4.64 14.06 4.02
C LYS A 70 -4.38 12.92 3.04
N ILE A 71 -3.63 11.93 3.48
CA ILE A 71 -3.37 10.71 2.70
C ILE A 71 -4.40 9.66 3.07
N ASP A 72 -5.20 9.27 2.10
CA ASP A 72 -6.06 8.09 2.16
C ASP A 72 -5.21 6.82 1.96
N VAL A 73 -5.33 5.88 2.88
CA VAL A 73 -4.53 4.66 2.92
C VAL A 73 -5.44 3.45 2.85
N VAL A 74 -5.11 2.52 1.94
CA VAL A 74 -5.68 1.16 1.93
C VAL A 74 -4.54 0.17 2.18
N PRO A 75 -4.49 -0.48 3.36
CA PRO A 75 -3.49 -1.51 3.64
C PRO A 75 -3.67 -2.72 2.72
N ILE A 76 -2.56 -3.23 2.20
CA ILE A 76 -2.48 -4.47 1.41
C ILE A 76 -1.96 -5.61 2.28
N ARG A 77 -0.85 -5.35 2.98
CA ARG A 77 -0.11 -6.22 3.92
C ARG A 77 0.47 -5.32 5.02
N PRO A 78 1.04 -5.86 6.12
CA PRO A 78 1.47 -5.06 7.27
C PRO A 78 2.32 -3.81 6.95
N HIS A 79 3.14 -3.87 5.89
CA HIS A 79 4.03 -2.77 5.47
C HIS A 79 3.79 -2.31 4.03
N ALA A 80 2.74 -2.78 3.35
CA ALA A 80 2.47 -2.39 1.97
C ALA A 80 1.06 -1.81 1.87
N MET A 81 0.93 -0.68 1.19
CA MET A 81 -0.33 0.05 1.09
C MET A 81 -0.46 0.81 -0.22
N PHE A 82 -1.70 1.08 -0.59
CA PHE A 82 -2.02 2.11 -1.56
C PHE A 82 -2.11 3.45 -0.85
N LEU A 83 -1.67 4.50 -1.53
CA LEU A 83 -1.74 5.89 -1.07
C LEU A 83 -2.58 6.70 -2.06
N GLY A 84 -3.49 7.51 -1.54
CA GLY A 84 -4.30 8.42 -2.33
C GLY A 84 -4.63 9.69 -1.57
N ILE A 85 -5.33 10.60 -2.25
CA ILE A 85 -5.89 11.83 -1.69
C ILE A 85 -7.33 12.01 -2.19
N HIS A 86 -8.00 13.04 -1.69
CA HIS A 86 -9.37 13.41 -2.07
C HIS A 86 -10.39 12.27 -1.84
N GLY A 87 -10.27 11.58 -0.70
CA GLY A 87 -11.11 10.44 -0.36
C GLY A 87 -10.78 9.22 -1.23
N GLY A 88 -9.51 9.05 -1.58
CA GLY A 88 -9.01 7.95 -2.38
C GLY A 88 -9.32 8.04 -3.88
N LYS A 89 -9.77 9.19 -4.40
CA LYS A 89 -10.11 9.36 -5.82
C LYS A 89 -8.90 9.63 -6.72
N LEU A 90 -7.83 10.15 -6.13
CA LEU A 90 -6.56 10.39 -6.80
C LEU A 90 -5.49 9.54 -6.11
N CYS A 91 -4.96 8.54 -6.80
CA CYS A 91 -3.94 7.65 -6.23
C CYS A 91 -2.53 8.11 -6.62
N LEU A 92 -1.59 8.00 -5.67
CA LEU A 92 -0.17 8.20 -5.93
C LEU A 92 0.35 6.99 -6.70
N SER A 93 1.06 7.25 -7.79
CA SER A 93 1.64 6.23 -8.67
C SER A 93 3.11 6.52 -8.95
N CYS A 94 3.89 5.46 -9.09
CA CYS A 94 5.25 5.50 -9.58
C CYS A 94 5.27 5.07 -11.04
N ILE A 95 5.58 6.00 -11.94
CA ILE A 95 5.63 5.73 -13.38
C ILE A 95 7.08 5.71 -13.81
N ARG A 96 7.44 4.65 -14.55
CA ARG A 96 8.72 4.52 -15.23
C ARG A 96 8.52 4.70 -16.73
N SER A 97 9.20 5.69 -17.30
CA SER A 97 9.23 5.95 -18.74
C SER A 97 10.69 5.93 -19.21
N GLY A 98 11.14 4.78 -19.70
CA GLY A 98 12.57 4.55 -19.97
C GLY A 98 13.38 4.56 -18.69
N ASP A 99 14.31 5.52 -18.58
CA ASP A 99 15.16 5.74 -17.41
C ASP A 99 14.58 6.78 -16.43
N GLU A 100 13.53 7.51 -16.83
CA GLU A 100 12.87 8.47 -15.96
C GLU A 100 11.87 7.77 -15.05
N ILE A 101 11.98 8.02 -13.74
CA ILE A 101 11.03 7.57 -12.72
C ILE A 101 10.42 8.80 -12.07
N ARG A 102 9.08 8.85 -12.02
CA ARG A 102 8.35 10.00 -11.49
C ARG A 102 7.16 9.60 -10.65
N LEU A 103 6.84 10.44 -9.67
CA LEU A 103 5.59 10.38 -8.94
C LEU A 103 4.50 11.09 -9.75
N GLN A 104 3.32 10.49 -9.84
CA GLN A 104 2.15 11.11 -10.48
C GLN A 104 0.87 10.78 -9.72
N LEU A 105 -0.08 11.72 -9.71
CA LEU A 105 -1.45 11.48 -9.29
C LEU A 105 -2.27 10.96 -10.48
N GLU A 106 -2.89 9.80 -10.34
CA GLU A 106 -3.82 9.24 -11.33
C GLU A 106 -5.26 9.25 -10.78
N ALA A 107 -6.23 9.58 -11.64
CA ALA A 107 -7.65 9.56 -11.32
C ALA A 107 -8.20 8.12 -11.31
N VAL A 108 -7.84 7.38 -10.28
CA VAL A 108 -8.25 6.00 -10.01
C VAL A 108 -8.70 5.91 -8.55
N ASN A 109 -9.83 5.26 -8.31
CA ASN A 109 -10.30 5.04 -6.96
C ASN A 109 -9.43 3.96 -6.26
N ILE A 110 -8.90 4.30 -5.08
CA ILE A 110 -8.05 3.45 -4.27
C ILE A 110 -8.70 2.10 -3.91
N THR A 111 -10.03 2.05 -3.81
CA THR A 111 -10.76 0.81 -3.51
C THR A 111 -10.85 -0.13 -4.70
N ASP A 112 -10.65 0.38 -5.92
CA ASP A 112 -10.68 -0.41 -7.16
C ASP A 112 -9.33 -1.07 -7.44
N LEU A 113 -8.28 -0.64 -6.73
CA LEU A 113 -6.94 -1.21 -6.81
C LEU A 113 -6.90 -2.60 -6.15
N SER A 114 -6.07 -3.48 -6.73
CA SER A 114 -5.87 -4.82 -6.22
C SER A 114 -4.41 -5.22 -6.28
N ALA A 115 -3.86 -5.66 -5.15
CA ALA A 115 -2.47 -6.13 -5.07
C ALA A 115 -2.17 -7.36 -5.93
N ASN A 116 -3.20 -8.08 -6.40
CA ASN A 116 -3.05 -9.22 -7.29
C ASN A 116 -2.93 -8.79 -8.77
N ARG A 117 -3.26 -7.54 -9.11
CA ARG A 117 -3.17 -7.02 -10.47
C ARG A 117 -1.79 -6.41 -10.67
N GLN A 118 -1.00 -6.96 -11.59
CA GLN A 118 0.36 -6.50 -11.83
C GLN A 118 0.43 -5.01 -12.20
N GLN A 119 -0.55 -4.52 -12.96
CA GLN A 119 -0.70 -3.10 -13.30
C GLN A 119 -0.83 -2.18 -12.08
N ASP A 120 -1.40 -2.66 -10.97
CA ASP A 120 -1.70 -1.85 -9.79
C ASP A 120 -0.49 -1.78 -8.84
N LYS A 121 0.57 -2.56 -9.12
CA LYS A 121 1.84 -2.53 -8.38
C LYS A 121 2.46 -1.12 -8.35
N ARG A 122 2.22 -0.30 -9.38
CA ARG A 122 2.69 1.10 -9.46
C ARG A 122 2.11 2.02 -8.40
N PHE A 123 0.95 1.68 -7.84
CA PHE A 123 0.30 2.42 -6.76
C PHE A 123 0.72 1.94 -5.37
N THR A 124 1.53 0.87 -5.30
CA THR A 124 1.90 0.25 -4.03
C THR A 124 3.17 0.89 -3.48
N PHE A 125 3.09 1.32 -2.22
CA PHE A 125 4.23 1.82 -1.45
C PHE A 125 4.51 0.91 -0.26
N ILE A 126 5.78 0.70 0.01
CA ILE A 126 6.29 -0.06 1.15
C ILE A 126 6.66 0.94 2.24
N ARG A 127 5.96 0.85 3.36
CA ARG A 127 6.18 1.65 4.55
C ARG A 127 7.28 1.03 5.40
N SER A 128 8.24 1.83 5.85
CA SER A 128 9.20 1.42 6.89
C SER A 128 9.25 2.47 7.98
N ASP A 129 9.05 2.04 9.22
CA ASP A 129 9.08 2.92 10.38
C ASP A 129 10.49 2.90 11.01
N SER A 130 11.03 4.09 11.28
CA SER A 130 12.31 4.33 11.93
C SER A 130 12.10 5.33 13.06
N GLY A 131 11.82 4.82 14.25
CA GLY A 131 11.46 5.64 15.41
C GLY A 131 10.14 6.37 15.18
N PRO A 132 10.07 7.71 15.34
CA PRO A 132 8.84 8.47 15.14
C PRO A 132 8.56 8.81 13.67
N THR A 133 9.52 8.51 12.77
CA THR A 133 9.42 8.82 11.35
C THR A 133 9.23 7.57 10.51
N THR A 134 8.70 7.76 9.32
CA THR A 134 8.37 6.73 8.36
C THR A 134 8.92 7.11 6.99
N THR A 135 9.38 6.11 6.24
CA THR A 135 9.77 6.23 4.83
C THR A 135 8.81 5.41 3.97
N PHE A 136 8.63 5.83 2.71
CA PHE A 136 7.79 5.12 1.73
C PHE A 136 8.61 4.80 0.49
N GLU A 137 8.83 3.52 0.22
CA GLU A 137 9.51 3.04 -0.99
C GLU A 137 8.48 2.64 -2.05
N SER A 138 8.74 2.89 -3.32
CA SER A 138 7.90 2.39 -4.42
C SER A 138 8.08 0.89 -4.60
N ALA A 139 6.99 0.12 -4.53
CA ALA A 139 7.07 -1.32 -4.82
C ALA A 139 7.33 -1.60 -6.32
N ALA A 140 6.94 -0.69 -7.21
CA ALA A 140 7.17 -0.83 -8.65
C ALA A 140 8.60 -0.48 -9.07
N CYS A 141 9.24 0.46 -8.37
CA CYS A 141 10.64 0.83 -8.57
C CYS A 141 11.41 0.70 -7.25
N PRO A 142 11.89 -0.50 -6.88
CA PRO A 142 12.68 -0.69 -5.68
C PRO A 142 13.91 0.22 -5.63
N GLY A 143 14.25 0.71 -4.45
CA GLY A 143 15.26 1.72 -4.20
C GLY A 143 14.80 3.16 -4.41
N TRP A 144 13.58 3.40 -4.89
CA TRP A 144 13.03 4.75 -5.05
C TRP A 144 12.06 5.09 -3.93
N PHE A 145 12.36 6.16 -3.20
CA PHE A 145 11.63 6.59 -2.01
C PHE A 145 10.87 7.88 -2.26
N LEU A 146 9.66 7.99 -1.70
CA LEU A 146 8.92 9.24 -1.63
C LEU A 146 9.79 10.30 -0.95
N CYS A 147 9.90 11.47 -1.56
CA CYS A 147 10.71 12.55 -1.03
C CYS A 147 10.10 13.93 -1.28
N THR A 148 10.52 14.87 -0.45
CA THR A 148 10.33 16.31 -0.67
C THR A 148 11.68 16.98 -0.89
N ALA A 149 11.69 18.10 -1.59
CA ALA A 149 12.88 18.94 -1.69
C ALA A 149 13.16 19.64 -0.35
N LEU A 150 14.39 20.15 -0.22
CA LEU A 150 14.74 21.03 0.90
C LEU A 150 13.95 22.35 0.80
N GLU A 151 13.83 22.89 -0.42
CA GLU A 151 13.03 24.08 -0.70
C GLU A 151 11.53 23.82 -0.49
N ALA A 152 10.84 24.82 0.03
CA ALA A 152 9.39 24.79 0.14
C ALA A 152 8.72 24.95 -1.23
N ASP A 153 7.47 24.52 -1.29
CA ASP A 153 6.59 24.65 -2.46
C ASP A 153 7.10 23.92 -3.71
N GLN A 154 7.94 22.91 -3.50
CA GLN A 154 8.37 21.99 -4.54
C GLN A 154 7.48 20.76 -4.60
N PRO A 155 7.32 20.15 -5.79
CA PRO A 155 6.61 18.90 -5.93
C PRO A 155 7.13 17.78 -5.03
N VAL A 156 6.21 16.97 -4.52
CA VAL A 156 6.57 15.67 -3.94
C VAL A 156 7.04 14.76 -5.09
N SER A 157 8.16 14.08 -4.88
CA SER A 157 8.82 13.30 -5.92
C SER A 157 9.30 11.94 -5.39
N LEU A 158 10.05 11.22 -6.22
CA LEU A 158 10.79 10.02 -5.84
C LEU A 158 12.30 10.28 -5.97
N THR A 159 13.09 9.72 -5.05
CA THR A 159 14.56 9.74 -5.12
C THR A 159 15.12 8.34 -4.93
N ASN A 160 16.21 8.02 -5.62
CA ASN A 160 17.01 6.82 -5.40
C ASN A 160 18.28 7.07 -4.56
N THR A 161 18.47 8.29 -4.08
CA THR A 161 19.60 8.69 -3.23
C THR A 161 19.10 9.27 -1.90
N PRO A 162 18.47 8.45 -1.04
CA PRO A 162 17.78 8.90 0.17
C PRO A 162 18.69 9.51 1.24
N GLU A 163 20.01 9.37 1.10
CA GLU A 163 21.04 9.90 2.01
C GLU A 163 21.54 11.29 1.61
N GLU A 164 21.15 11.80 0.42
CA GLU A 164 21.57 13.11 -0.04
C GLU A 164 20.92 14.24 0.79
N PRO A 165 21.69 15.26 1.20
CA PRO A 165 21.22 16.31 2.10
C PRO A 165 20.18 17.26 1.47
N ILE A 166 20.00 17.18 0.15
CA ILE A 166 19.07 18.02 -0.62
C ILE A 166 17.66 17.42 -0.73
N THR A 167 17.46 16.17 -0.28
CA THR A 167 16.15 15.51 -0.28
C THR A 167 15.75 15.06 1.11
N VAL A 168 14.45 15.08 1.39
CA VAL A 168 13.89 14.61 2.66
C VAL A 168 12.99 13.42 2.39
N THR A 169 13.34 12.27 2.94
CA THR A 169 12.61 10.99 2.76
C THR A 169 11.87 10.52 4.01
N LYS A 170 12.06 11.24 5.12
CA LYS A 170 11.49 10.91 6.44
C LYS A 170 10.27 11.78 6.71
N PHE A 171 9.16 11.11 7.02
CA PHE A 171 7.88 11.74 7.29
C PHE A 171 7.34 11.34 8.66
N TYR A 172 6.65 12.25 9.33
CA TYR A 172 5.72 11.87 10.37
C TYR A 172 4.41 11.44 9.72
N PHE A 173 3.86 10.31 10.16
CA PHE A 173 2.69 9.70 9.54
C PHE A 173 1.72 9.20 10.60
N GLN A 174 0.65 9.94 10.81
CA GLN A 174 -0.29 9.72 11.92
C GLN A 174 -1.71 9.53 11.40
N GLN A 175 -2.40 8.53 11.93
CA GLN A 175 -3.79 8.31 11.56
C GLN A 175 -4.63 9.48 12.08
N ASP A 176 -5.44 10.05 11.18
CA ASP A 176 -6.39 11.10 11.52
C ASP A 176 -7.57 10.44 12.24
N GLN A 177 -7.82 10.86 13.50
CA GLN A 177 -8.85 10.28 14.37
C GLN A 177 -10.23 10.87 14.13
#